data_AF-A0A954JSI2-F1
#
_entry.id   AF-A0A954JSI2-F1
#
_cell.length_a   1.000
_cell.length_b   1.000
_cell.length_c   1.000
_cell.angle_alpha   90.00
_cell.angle_beta   90.00
_cell.angle_gamma   90.00
#
_symmetry.space_group_name_H-M   'P 1'
#
loop_
_entity.id
_entity.type
_entity.pdbx_description
1 polymer ?
#
loop_
_entity_poly.entity_id
_entity_poly.type
_entity_poly.pdbx_seq_one_letter_code
_entity_poly.pdbx_strand_id
1 'polypeptide(L)'
;MSQFALTNRQREYFGLEPVQEEWETLELKDMLVYFEGDLIRKVICYEISKDYGYQEYDYELETDSREKLLPATKRGKSKPLTPANILARKSLGFSFICYFGTRGKNFPFQHLYVTHVASDSSIVSLHDHGITTYEQLADWVDAFLNSCPPDHLQQIDEMRGRKRHRVRYQPGDIFEIRFDETETGYGKILLDIFRLRKQGFFKDKPEPYPYAGLNGPLQGCGLLVAIYSYAGPPLEPEQVAVQPVLCTRLLMHENIYDGTFPIIGNAAVLPEELDFPEGVGAWHPGDKTVEYYFLKGGLHVRISVTEEEARQAPIIGCAFGLNPESILKAIQGDASAQAHLMGDLRYSQLRAAVLAICGLSPDMTYAEMVAAKGGISPDSFIEASQKQ
;
A
#
# COMPACT_ATOMS: atom_id res chain seq x y z
N MET A 1 22.18 -2.93 -34.10
CA MET A 1 21.36 -4.04 -33.56
C MET A 1 20.03 -3.42 -33.18
N SER A 2 18.88 -3.95 -33.63
CA SER A 2 17.59 -3.43 -33.17
C SER A 2 17.41 -3.82 -31.70
N GLN A 3 17.30 -2.84 -30.81
CA GLN A 3 16.88 -3.08 -29.43
C GLN A 3 15.44 -3.64 -29.46
N PHE A 4 15.11 -4.54 -28.52
CA PHE A 4 13.76 -5.10 -28.40
C PHE A 4 12.72 -3.98 -28.28
N ALA A 5 11.59 -4.07 -28.96
CA ALA A 5 10.49 -3.13 -28.78
C ALA A 5 9.18 -3.83 -29.11
N LEU A 6 8.12 -3.49 -28.39
CA LEU A 6 6.78 -3.95 -28.75
C LEU A 6 6.41 -3.46 -30.16
N THR A 7 5.66 -4.26 -30.89
CA THR A 7 5.01 -3.84 -32.14
C THR A 7 3.79 -2.98 -31.82
N ASN A 8 3.32 -2.18 -32.78
CA ASN A 8 2.08 -1.38 -32.58
C ASN A 8 0.87 -2.26 -32.24
N ARG A 9 0.77 -3.45 -32.86
CA ARG A 9 -0.27 -4.43 -32.51
C ARG A 9 -0.15 -4.90 -31.06
N GLN A 10 1.06 -5.17 -30.57
CA GLN A 10 1.26 -5.56 -29.17
C GLN A 10 0.93 -4.41 -28.21
N ARG A 11 1.30 -3.17 -28.56
CA ARG A 11 0.98 -1.96 -27.76
C ARG A 11 -0.53 -1.79 -27.52
N GLU A 12 -1.35 -2.01 -28.54
CA GLU A 12 -2.81 -1.94 -28.44
C GLU A 12 -3.36 -2.88 -27.34
N TYR A 13 -2.87 -4.11 -27.29
CA TYR A 13 -3.29 -5.10 -26.27
C TYR A 13 -2.85 -4.74 -24.85
N PHE A 14 -1.88 -3.85 -24.69
CA PHE A 14 -1.42 -3.35 -23.39
C PHE A 14 -1.93 -1.93 -23.09
N GLY A 15 -2.78 -1.36 -23.95
CA GLY A 15 -3.30 -0.01 -23.79
C GLY A 15 -2.28 1.11 -24.01
N LEU A 16 -1.12 0.78 -24.61
CA LEU A 16 -0.09 1.75 -24.96
C LEU A 16 -0.40 2.41 -26.32
N GLU A 17 0.02 3.66 -26.50
CA GLU A 17 -0.14 4.37 -27.76
C GLU A 17 0.78 3.78 -28.86
N PRO A 18 0.28 3.51 -30.07
CA PRO A 18 1.12 3.11 -31.20
C PRO A 18 2.19 4.17 -31.54
N VAL A 19 3.38 3.72 -31.93
CA VAL A 19 4.43 4.59 -32.49
C VAL A 19 4.04 4.95 -33.92
N GLN A 20 3.90 6.24 -34.20
CA GLN A 20 3.59 6.74 -35.55
C GLN A 20 4.87 6.82 -36.40
N GLU A 21 4.72 6.69 -37.72
CA GLU A 21 5.86 6.66 -38.65
C GLU A 21 6.60 8.00 -38.72
N GLU A 22 5.88 9.10 -38.51
CA GLU A 22 6.42 10.47 -38.50
C GLU A 22 7.17 10.83 -37.22
N TRP A 23 7.12 9.97 -36.19
CA TRP A 23 7.81 10.26 -34.92
C TRP A 23 9.32 10.05 -35.06
N GLU A 24 10.07 11.06 -34.63
CA GLU A 24 11.53 11.04 -34.64
C GLU A 24 12.07 10.43 -33.35
N THR A 25 13.15 9.64 -33.45
CA THR A 25 13.76 8.97 -32.31
C THR A 25 15.05 9.64 -31.87
N LEU A 26 15.22 9.83 -30.55
CA LEU A 26 16.47 10.23 -29.92
C LEU A 26 16.88 9.18 -28.88
N GLU A 27 18.11 8.71 -28.94
CA GLU A 27 18.68 7.81 -27.93
C GLU A 27 19.37 8.62 -26.82
N LEU A 28 18.96 8.41 -25.58
CA LEU A 28 19.50 9.04 -24.38
C LEU A 28 19.98 7.97 -23.41
N LYS A 29 21.25 7.54 -23.53
CA LYS A 29 21.80 6.41 -22.75
C LYS A 29 20.97 5.14 -23.05
N ASP A 30 20.36 4.49 -22.06
CA ASP A 30 19.61 3.24 -22.20
C ASP A 30 18.10 3.49 -22.41
N MET A 31 17.78 4.60 -23.08
CA MET A 31 16.42 5.09 -23.29
C MET A 31 16.23 5.56 -24.74
N LEU A 32 15.17 5.09 -25.38
CA LEU A 32 14.69 5.63 -26.65
C LEU A 32 13.53 6.59 -26.38
N VAL A 33 13.62 7.79 -26.95
CA VAL A 33 12.62 8.85 -26.81
C VAL A 33 12.03 9.16 -28.18
N TYR A 34 10.70 9.07 -28.30
CA TYR A 34 9.95 9.35 -29.53
C TYR A 34 9.36 10.76 -29.47
N PHE A 35 9.61 11.54 -30.51
CA PHE A 35 9.23 12.93 -30.66
C PHE A 35 8.23 13.14 -31.80
N GLU A 36 7.23 13.97 -31.55
CA GLU A 36 6.41 14.62 -32.58
C GLU A 36 6.70 16.12 -32.52
N GLY A 37 7.53 16.62 -33.44
CA GLY A 37 8.07 17.98 -33.31
C GLY A 37 8.88 18.13 -32.01
N ASP A 38 8.48 19.03 -31.12
CA ASP A 38 9.13 19.26 -29.82
C ASP A 38 8.42 18.55 -28.65
N LEU A 39 7.44 17.69 -28.92
CA LEU A 39 6.70 16.92 -27.92
C LEU A 39 7.28 15.50 -27.80
N ILE A 40 7.60 15.08 -26.58
CA ILE A 40 7.86 13.66 -26.29
C ILE A 40 6.52 12.94 -26.18
N ARG A 41 6.32 11.95 -27.05
CA ARG A 41 5.09 11.13 -27.11
C ARG A 41 5.24 9.79 -26.41
N LYS A 42 6.44 9.20 -26.46
CA LYS A 42 6.71 7.88 -25.89
C LYS A 42 8.17 7.74 -25.49
N VAL A 43 8.39 6.90 -24.48
CA VAL A 43 9.72 6.52 -24.02
C VAL A 43 9.80 5.02 -23.80
N ILE A 44 10.89 4.40 -24.26
CA ILE A 44 11.25 3.01 -23.97
C ILE A 44 12.56 3.01 -23.17
N CYS A 45 12.62 2.26 -22.07
CA CYS A 45 13.81 2.12 -21.21
C CYS A 45 14.27 0.66 -21.14
N TYR A 46 15.59 0.46 -21.23
CA TYR A 46 16.23 -0.87 -21.23
C TYR A 46 17.10 -1.14 -19.99
N GLU A 47 17.51 -0.07 -19.30
CA GLU A 47 18.28 -0.16 -18.06
C GLU A 47 17.87 0.96 -17.09
N ILE A 48 17.48 0.61 -15.87
CA ILE A 48 17.31 1.58 -14.78
C ILE A 48 18.22 1.21 -13.64
N SER A 49 19.17 2.08 -13.29
CA SER A 49 19.96 1.98 -12.06
C SER A 49 20.64 0.63 -11.80
N LYS A 50 21.11 -0.06 -12.86
CA LYS A 50 21.72 -1.41 -12.88
C LYS A 50 20.75 -2.60 -12.81
N ASP A 51 19.44 -2.33 -12.79
CA ASP A 51 18.40 -3.34 -12.91
C ASP A 51 18.00 -3.47 -14.39
N TYR A 52 18.20 -4.66 -14.96
CA TYR A 52 17.89 -4.98 -16.37
C TYR A 52 16.39 -5.22 -16.56
N GLY A 53 15.81 -4.71 -17.65
CA GLY A 53 14.40 -4.92 -17.94
C GLY A 53 13.90 -4.14 -19.16
N TYR A 54 12.58 -4.14 -19.36
CA TYR A 54 11.91 -3.38 -20.40
C TYR A 54 10.82 -2.51 -19.79
N GLN A 55 10.82 -1.22 -20.10
CA GLN A 55 9.74 -0.34 -19.66
C GLN A 55 9.29 0.57 -20.79
N GLU A 56 7.99 0.77 -20.93
CA GLU A 56 7.41 1.61 -21.94
C GLU A 56 6.34 2.52 -21.32
N TYR A 57 6.43 3.81 -21.66
CA TYR A 57 5.60 4.87 -21.10
C TYR A 57 5.13 5.82 -22.19
N ASP A 58 3.86 6.21 -22.12
CA ASP A 58 3.30 7.28 -22.94
C ASP A 58 3.39 8.63 -22.25
N TYR A 59 3.63 9.67 -23.03
CA TYR A 59 3.87 11.02 -22.54
C TYR A 59 3.28 12.08 -23.46
N GLU A 60 3.11 13.27 -22.91
CA GLU A 60 2.91 14.51 -23.65
C GLU A 60 3.75 15.58 -22.96
N LEU A 61 5.06 15.55 -23.22
CA LEU A 61 6.02 16.46 -22.58
C LEU A 61 6.61 17.43 -23.61
N GLU A 62 6.33 18.71 -23.43
CA GLU A 62 6.92 19.75 -24.26
C GLU A 62 8.40 19.94 -23.93
N THR A 63 9.19 20.18 -24.98
CA THR A 63 10.59 20.53 -24.88
C THR A 63 10.88 21.89 -25.49
N ASP A 64 11.96 22.52 -25.06
CA ASP A 64 12.58 23.64 -25.73
C ASP A 64 13.73 23.08 -26.58
N SER A 65 13.50 23.01 -27.90
CA SER A 65 14.46 22.57 -28.90
C SER A 65 15.06 21.18 -28.63
N ARG A 66 14.29 20.27 -28.00
CA ARG A 66 14.73 18.94 -27.55
C ARG A 66 15.97 18.93 -26.65
N GLU A 67 16.34 20.04 -26.03
CA GLU A 67 17.46 20.13 -25.08
C GLU A 67 16.99 20.24 -23.63
N LYS A 68 15.81 20.82 -23.42
CA LYS A 68 15.24 21.05 -22.09
C LYS A 68 13.79 20.61 -22.06
N LEU A 69 13.40 19.95 -20.98
CA LEU A 69 12.00 19.73 -20.62
C LEU A 69 11.39 21.01 -20.08
N LEU A 70 10.28 21.42 -20.68
CA LEU A 70 9.49 22.53 -20.16
C LEU A 70 8.78 22.15 -18.85
N PRO A 71 8.48 23.13 -17.99
CA PRO A 71 7.80 22.88 -16.74
C PRO A 71 6.32 22.55 -16.96
N ALA A 72 5.82 21.49 -16.31
CA ALA A 72 4.38 21.15 -16.32
C ALA A 72 3.44 22.24 -15.74
N THR A 73 3.98 23.28 -15.08
CA THR A 73 3.19 24.38 -14.55
C THR A 73 3.87 25.70 -14.84
N LYS A 74 3.10 26.79 -14.94
CA LYS A 74 3.59 28.16 -15.20
C LYS A 74 4.62 28.66 -14.17
N ARG A 75 4.69 28.07 -12.98
CA ARG A 75 5.63 28.44 -11.90
C ARG A 75 6.88 27.56 -11.88
N GLY A 76 6.92 26.47 -12.66
CA GLY A 76 8.06 25.56 -12.67
C GLY A 76 9.25 26.13 -13.45
N LYS A 77 10.42 25.54 -13.24
CA LYS A 77 11.62 25.82 -14.03
C LYS A 77 11.81 24.72 -15.07
N SER A 78 12.31 25.09 -16.25
CA SER A 78 12.79 24.14 -17.24
C SER A 78 13.92 23.30 -16.66
N LYS A 79 14.00 22.03 -17.07
CA LYS A 79 15.06 21.11 -16.65
C LYS A 79 15.80 20.57 -17.87
N PRO A 80 17.10 20.21 -17.76
CA PRO A 80 17.79 19.52 -18.85
C PRO A 80 17.05 18.25 -19.26
N LEU A 81 17.03 17.94 -20.56
CA LEU A 81 16.47 16.70 -21.07
C LEU A 81 17.40 15.53 -20.68
N THR A 82 17.02 14.81 -19.62
CA THR A 82 17.76 13.63 -19.14
C THR A 82 16.76 12.52 -18.78
N PRO A 83 17.15 11.24 -18.85
CA PRO A 83 16.29 10.13 -18.46
C PRO A 83 15.62 10.32 -17.10
N ALA A 84 16.37 10.77 -16.09
CA ALA A 84 15.85 11.00 -14.75
C ALA A 84 14.79 12.13 -14.69
N ASN A 85 14.96 13.19 -15.49
CA ASN A 85 14.00 14.29 -15.52
C ASN A 85 12.72 13.93 -16.30
N ILE A 86 12.83 13.07 -17.31
CA ILE A 86 11.69 12.52 -18.06
C ILE A 86 10.88 11.59 -17.14
N LEU A 87 11.52 10.59 -16.53
CA LEU A 87 10.85 9.59 -15.68
C LEU A 87 10.31 10.17 -14.35
N ALA A 88 10.75 11.36 -13.95
CA ALA A 88 10.15 12.09 -12.84
C ALA A 88 8.77 12.70 -13.19
N ARG A 89 8.37 12.68 -14.46
CA ARG A 89 7.02 13.08 -14.90
C ARG A 89 6.08 11.89 -14.81
N LYS A 90 4.83 12.17 -14.45
CA LYS A 90 3.78 11.15 -14.49
C LYS A 90 3.47 10.85 -15.97
N SER A 91 3.58 9.58 -16.36
CA SER A 91 3.18 9.10 -17.69
C SER A 91 1.66 9.13 -17.87
N LEU A 92 1.22 8.94 -19.11
CA LEU A 92 -0.18 8.90 -19.52
C LEU A 92 -0.62 7.45 -19.79
N GLY A 93 -1.93 7.23 -19.88
CA GLY A 93 -2.50 5.95 -20.28
C GLY A 93 -1.99 4.79 -19.44
N PHE A 94 -1.36 3.81 -20.11
CA PHE A 94 -0.80 2.64 -19.47
C PHE A 94 0.73 2.74 -19.37
N SER A 95 1.30 2.03 -18.40
CA SER A 95 2.73 1.75 -18.34
C SER A 95 2.96 0.25 -18.44
N PHE A 96 3.91 -0.17 -19.25
CA PHE A 96 4.40 -1.55 -19.29
C PHE A 96 5.76 -1.60 -18.62
N ILE A 97 5.93 -2.46 -17.62
CA ILE A 97 7.17 -2.57 -16.83
C ILE A 97 7.48 -4.04 -16.62
N CYS A 98 8.64 -4.50 -17.10
CA CYS A 98 9.18 -5.83 -16.86
C CYS A 98 10.61 -5.75 -16.31
N TYR A 99 10.87 -6.38 -15.16
CA TYR A 99 12.21 -6.49 -14.59
C TYR A 99 12.73 -7.94 -14.73
N PHE A 100 13.96 -8.08 -15.23
CA PHE A 100 14.60 -9.39 -15.49
C PHE A 100 15.50 -9.87 -14.35
N GLY A 101 15.72 -9.04 -13.32
CA GLY A 101 16.90 -9.15 -12.44
C GLY A 101 16.65 -9.52 -10.98
N THR A 102 17.74 -9.42 -10.21
CA THR A 102 17.79 -9.51 -8.76
C THR A 102 18.07 -8.12 -8.19
N ARG A 103 17.30 -7.68 -7.20
CA ARG A 103 17.56 -6.40 -6.51
C ARG A 103 18.52 -6.64 -5.35
N GLY A 104 19.73 -6.11 -5.46
CA GLY A 104 20.78 -6.30 -4.44
C GLY A 104 21.39 -7.72 -4.47
N LYS A 105 21.92 -8.19 -3.33
CA LYS A 105 22.76 -9.40 -3.33
C LYS A 105 22.02 -10.73 -3.40
N ASN A 106 20.71 -10.84 -3.12
CA ASN A 106 20.03 -12.16 -2.99
C ASN A 106 18.50 -12.17 -3.20
N PHE A 107 17.85 -11.10 -3.66
CA PHE A 107 16.39 -11.10 -3.84
C PHE A 107 16.03 -11.09 -5.32
N PRO A 108 15.40 -12.14 -5.88
CA PRO A 108 14.81 -12.07 -7.21
C PRO A 108 13.80 -10.92 -7.23
N PHE A 109 13.97 -9.99 -8.16
CA PHE A 109 13.11 -8.82 -8.32
C PHE A 109 12.57 -8.86 -9.74
N GLN A 110 11.75 -9.87 -9.97
CA GLN A 110 11.08 -10.13 -11.24
C GLN A 110 9.64 -9.70 -11.10
N HIS A 111 9.31 -8.57 -11.71
CA HIS A 111 7.95 -8.09 -11.76
C HIS A 111 7.59 -7.69 -13.18
N LEU A 112 6.37 -8.06 -13.58
CA LEU A 112 5.77 -7.65 -14.83
C LEU A 112 4.42 -6.99 -14.52
N TYR A 113 4.33 -5.69 -14.79
CA TYR A 113 3.14 -4.89 -14.58
C TYR A 113 2.71 -4.20 -15.87
N VAL A 114 1.42 -4.26 -16.15
CA VAL A 114 0.77 -3.37 -17.10
C VAL A 114 -0.35 -2.65 -16.37
N THR A 115 -0.14 -1.36 -16.11
CA THR A 115 -0.96 -0.59 -15.17
C THR A 115 -1.48 0.68 -15.83
N HIS A 116 -2.78 0.93 -15.70
CA HIS A 116 -3.39 2.19 -16.08
C HIS A 116 -3.03 3.28 -15.06
N VAL A 117 -2.26 4.26 -15.50
CA VAL A 117 -1.58 5.26 -14.66
C VAL A 117 -2.56 6.22 -13.97
N ALA A 118 -3.73 6.45 -14.56
CA ALA A 118 -4.75 7.33 -13.98
C ALA A 118 -5.57 6.66 -12.87
N SER A 119 -5.89 5.37 -13.01
CA SER A 119 -6.71 4.61 -12.05
C SER A 119 -5.92 3.68 -11.13
N ASP A 120 -4.63 3.48 -11.38
CA ASP A 120 -3.75 2.55 -10.66
C ASP A 120 -4.21 1.08 -10.74
N SER A 121 -4.90 0.74 -11.84
CA SER A 121 -5.46 -0.59 -12.06
C SER A 121 -4.57 -1.37 -13.02
N SER A 122 -4.19 -2.59 -12.66
CA SER A 122 -3.33 -3.44 -13.49
C SER A 122 -4.15 -4.48 -14.26
N ILE A 123 -3.82 -4.69 -15.55
CA ILE A 123 -4.31 -5.83 -16.35
C ILE A 123 -3.35 -7.02 -16.29
N VAL A 124 -2.08 -6.75 -15.98
CA VAL A 124 -1.04 -7.76 -15.75
C VAL A 124 -0.31 -7.35 -14.48
N SER A 125 -0.17 -8.30 -13.55
CA SER A 125 0.57 -8.13 -12.30
C SER A 125 1.20 -9.45 -11.90
N LEU A 126 2.35 -9.76 -12.48
CA LEU A 126 3.10 -10.99 -12.21
C LEU A 126 4.32 -10.70 -11.34
N HIS A 127 4.61 -11.63 -10.45
CA HIS A 127 5.77 -11.65 -9.56
C HIS A 127 6.50 -12.98 -9.80
N ASP A 128 7.83 -12.98 -9.72
CA ASP A 128 8.67 -14.18 -9.89
C ASP A 128 8.38 -14.95 -11.19
N HIS A 129 8.12 -14.21 -12.27
CA HIS A 129 7.63 -14.74 -13.54
C HIS A 129 8.66 -15.55 -14.36
N GLY A 130 9.94 -15.58 -13.94
CA GLY A 130 10.99 -16.36 -14.59
C GLY A 130 11.52 -15.80 -15.92
N ILE A 131 11.01 -14.64 -16.36
CA ILE A 131 11.49 -13.97 -17.58
C ILE A 131 12.78 -13.23 -17.23
N THR A 132 13.85 -13.60 -17.93
CA THR A 132 15.22 -13.11 -17.69
C THR A 132 15.88 -12.53 -18.94
N THR A 133 15.25 -12.67 -20.11
CA THR A 133 15.75 -12.15 -21.39
C THR A 133 14.64 -11.50 -22.21
N TYR A 134 15.02 -10.71 -23.22
CA TYR A 134 14.08 -10.08 -24.14
C TYR A 134 13.38 -11.09 -25.04
N GLU A 135 14.03 -12.19 -25.41
CA GLU A 135 13.42 -13.27 -26.20
C GLU A 135 12.31 -13.95 -25.40
N GLN A 136 12.55 -14.24 -24.11
CA GLN A 136 11.52 -14.78 -23.23
C GLN A 136 10.37 -13.78 -23.02
N LEU A 137 10.66 -12.48 -22.97
CA LEU A 137 9.62 -11.46 -22.91
C LEU A 137 8.80 -11.43 -24.21
N ALA A 138 9.44 -11.56 -25.37
CA ALA A 138 8.76 -11.63 -26.67
C ALA A 138 7.79 -12.83 -26.73
N ASP A 139 8.29 -14.01 -26.36
CA ASP A 139 7.49 -15.23 -26.32
C ASP A 139 6.30 -15.10 -25.36
N TRP A 140 6.53 -14.50 -24.17
CA TRP A 140 5.47 -14.24 -23.20
C TRP A 140 4.42 -13.27 -23.75
N VAL A 141 4.83 -12.19 -24.40
CA VAL A 141 3.91 -11.21 -25.01
C VAL A 141 3.03 -11.89 -26.06
N ASP A 142 3.62 -12.68 -26.95
CA ASP A 142 2.86 -13.38 -27.99
C ASP A 142 1.91 -14.43 -27.40
N ALA A 143 2.34 -15.14 -26.35
CA ALA A 143 1.46 -16.05 -25.61
C ALA A 143 0.30 -15.30 -24.93
N PHE A 144 0.57 -14.15 -24.30
CA PHE A 144 -0.45 -13.32 -23.66
C PHE A 144 -1.49 -12.85 -24.69
N LEU A 145 -1.06 -12.28 -25.82
CA LEU A 145 -1.95 -11.85 -26.91
C LEU A 145 -2.86 -12.99 -27.39
N ASN A 146 -2.33 -14.20 -27.54
CA ASN A 146 -3.09 -15.37 -27.99
C ASN A 146 -4.06 -15.92 -26.93
N SER A 147 -3.81 -15.63 -25.64
CA SER A 147 -4.68 -16.02 -24.53
C SER A 147 -5.78 -15.00 -24.20
N CYS A 148 -5.70 -13.79 -24.76
CA CYS A 148 -6.65 -12.72 -24.49
C CYS A 148 -8.06 -13.10 -24.97
N PRO A 149 -9.12 -12.81 -24.19
CA PRO A 149 -10.48 -13.07 -24.62
C PRO A 149 -10.89 -12.14 -25.80
N PRO A 150 -11.95 -12.49 -26.56
CA PRO A 150 -12.37 -11.70 -27.72
C PRO A 150 -12.72 -10.24 -27.42
N ASP A 151 -13.13 -9.93 -26.20
CA ASP A 151 -13.50 -8.60 -25.71
C ASP A 151 -12.34 -7.84 -25.04
N HIS A 152 -11.12 -8.39 -25.02
CA HIS A 152 -9.97 -7.80 -24.34
C HIS A 152 -9.71 -6.33 -24.72
N LEU A 153 -9.72 -6.01 -26.02
CA LEU A 153 -9.49 -4.62 -26.47
C LEU A 153 -10.60 -3.66 -26.02
N GLN A 154 -11.85 -4.14 -25.94
CA GLN A 154 -12.94 -3.34 -25.37
C GLN A 154 -12.69 -3.07 -23.88
N GLN A 155 -12.22 -4.06 -23.12
CA GLN A 155 -11.88 -3.88 -21.70
C GLN A 155 -10.74 -2.85 -21.52
N ILE A 156 -9.73 -2.87 -22.40
CA ILE A 156 -8.66 -1.87 -22.43
C ILE A 156 -9.24 -0.47 -22.65
N ASP A 157 -10.12 -0.29 -23.64
CA ASP A 157 -10.74 1.01 -23.94
C ASP A 157 -11.62 1.51 -22.80
N GLU A 158 -12.39 0.63 -22.15
CA GLU A 158 -13.15 0.97 -20.95
C GLU A 158 -12.22 1.41 -19.81
N MET A 159 -11.04 0.81 -19.67
CA MET A 159 -10.05 1.19 -18.66
C MET A 159 -9.40 2.54 -18.96
N ARG A 160 -9.15 2.92 -20.22
CA ARG A 160 -8.59 4.25 -20.59
C ARG A 160 -9.42 5.41 -20.03
N GLY A 161 -10.74 5.25 -19.98
CA GLY A 161 -11.66 6.25 -19.44
C GLY A 161 -11.73 6.32 -17.91
N ARG A 162 -11.15 5.34 -17.19
CA ARG A 162 -11.28 5.24 -15.73
C ARG A 162 -10.43 6.28 -15.03
N LYS A 163 -11.05 7.04 -14.14
CA LYS A 163 -10.35 7.93 -13.22
C LYS A 163 -10.18 7.22 -11.89
N ARG A 164 -9.12 7.54 -11.14
CA ARG A 164 -9.01 7.14 -9.74
C ARG A 164 -10.23 7.67 -8.98
N HIS A 165 -11.07 6.76 -8.52
CA HIS A 165 -12.15 7.10 -7.61
C HIS A 165 -11.52 7.36 -6.23
N ARG A 166 -11.79 8.53 -5.64
CA ARG A 166 -11.30 8.86 -4.30
C ARG A 166 -12.48 8.94 -3.37
N VAL A 167 -12.61 7.95 -2.49
CA VAL A 167 -13.61 7.93 -1.42
C VAL A 167 -13.11 8.80 -0.29
N ARG A 168 -13.96 9.72 0.17
CA ARG A 168 -13.74 10.41 1.44
C ARG A 168 -14.20 9.48 2.56
N TYR A 169 -13.37 9.34 3.58
CA TYR A 169 -13.66 8.56 4.77
C TYR A 169 -13.38 9.36 6.03
N GLN A 170 -13.93 8.89 7.14
CA GLN A 170 -13.76 9.40 8.48
C GLN A 170 -13.87 8.27 9.52
N PRO A 171 -13.35 8.47 10.74
CA PRO A 171 -13.66 7.58 11.85
C PRO A 171 -15.17 7.39 12.03
N GLY A 172 -15.56 6.14 12.29
CA GLY A 172 -16.93 5.68 12.41
C GLY A 172 -17.51 5.10 11.12
N ASP A 173 -16.89 5.35 9.96
CA ASP A 173 -17.36 4.79 8.70
C ASP A 173 -17.26 3.26 8.72
N ILE A 174 -18.35 2.62 8.30
CA ILE A 174 -18.49 1.17 8.15
C ILE A 174 -18.28 0.84 6.68
N PHE A 175 -17.33 -0.04 6.40
CA PHE A 175 -17.00 -0.49 5.05
C PHE A 175 -17.34 -1.97 4.85
N GLU A 176 -17.71 -2.28 3.62
CA GLU A 176 -18.08 -3.62 3.18
C GLU A 176 -16.87 -4.39 2.64
N ILE A 177 -16.76 -5.67 3.00
CA ILE A 177 -15.78 -6.62 2.50
C ILE A 177 -16.54 -7.72 1.77
N ARG A 178 -16.62 -7.63 0.45
CA ARG A 178 -17.33 -8.62 -0.36
C ARG A 178 -16.51 -9.92 -0.45
N PHE A 179 -17.12 -11.04 -0.08
CA PHE A 179 -16.49 -12.37 -0.20
C PHE A 179 -16.87 -13.04 -1.51
N ASP A 180 -18.17 -13.01 -1.85
CA ASP A 180 -18.70 -13.48 -3.13
C ASP A 180 -19.97 -12.71 -3.55
N GLU A 181 -20.84 -13.29 -4.37
CA GLU A 181 -22.07 -12.64 -4.81
C GLU A 181 -23.15 -12.50 -3.72
N THR A 182 -23.07 -13.32 -2.67
CA THR A 182 -24.09 -13.52 -1.64
C THR A 182 -23.58 -13.32 -0.22
N GLU A 183 -22.28 -13.51 0.01
CA GLU A 183 -21.64 -13.37 1.31
C GLU A 183 -20.76 -12.12 1.39
N THR A 184 -20.92 -11.42 2.51
CA THR A 184 -20.29 -10.14 2.80
C THR A 184 -19.86 -10.12 4.27
N GLY A 185 -18.72 -9.48 4.52
CA GLY A 185 -18.24 -9.11 5.84
C GLY A 185 -18.09 -7.60 5.96
N TYR A 186 -17.70 -7.14 7.14
CA TYR A 186 -17.66 -5.71 7.44
C TYR A 186 -16.45 -5.32 8.27
N GLY A 187 -16.06 -4.05 8.15
CA GLY A 187 -15.18 -3.40 9.11
C GLY A 187 -15.62 -1.98 9.41
N LYS A 188 -15.04 -1.39 10.46
CA LYS A 188 -15.29 -0.02 10.91
C LYS A 188 -13.97 0.70 11.08
N ILE A 189 -13.88 1.93 10.56
CA ILE A 189 -12.71 2.80 10.77
C ILE A 189 -12.80 3.37 12.19
N LEU A 190 -11.83 3.03 13.03
CA LEU A 190 -11.77 3.54 14.41
C LEU A 190 -10.97 4.83 14.51
N LEU A 191 -9.83 4.94 13.80
CA LEU A 191 -9.00 6.14 13.77
C LEU A 191 -8.31 6.34 12.42
N ASP A 192 -8.16 7.61 12.03
CA ASP A 192 -7.30 8.04 10.92
C ASP A 192 -5.95 8.55 11.47
N ILE A 193 -4.99 7.63 11.63
CA ILE A 193 -3.69 7.91 12.23
C ILE A 193 -2.86 8.81 11.31
N PHE A 194 -2.99 8.62 9.99
CA PHE A 194 -2.34 9.45 8.99
C PHE A 194 -2.71 10.92 9.16
N ARG A 195 -4.00 11.22 9.32
CA ARG A 195 -4.49 12.58 9.56
C ARG A 195 -3.99 13.14 10.88
N LEU A 196 -4.08 12.39 11.98
CA LEU A 196 -3.55 12.82 13.29
C LEU A 196 -2.06 13.20 13.21
N ARG A 197 -1.25 12.39 12.51
CA ARG A 197 0.16 12.69 12.28
C ARG A 197 0.36 13.97 11.47
N LYS A 198 -0.42 14.17 10.40
CA LYS A 198 -0.34 15.39 9.56
C LYS A 198 -0.74 16.65 10.33
N GLN A 199 -1.70 16.54 11.24
CA GLN A 199 -2.10 17.63 12.15
C GLN A 199 -1.07 17.88 13.26
N GLY A 200 -0.07 17.01 13.41
CA GLY A 200 0.98 17.17 14.39
C GLY A 200 0.61 16.69 15.79
N PHE A 201 -0.42 15.86 15.93
CA PHE A 201 -0.87 15.31 17.22
C PHE A 201 0.25 14.62 18.01
N PHE A 202 1.23 14.05 17.32
CA PHE A 202 2.37 13.35 17.91
C PHE A 202 3.65 14.20 18.06
N LYS A 203 3.63 15.51 17.77
CA LYS A 203 4.86 16.35 17.68
C LYS A 203 5.53 16.63 19.02
N ASP A 204 4.77 16.82 20.08
CA ASP A 204 5.31 17.27 21.38
C ASP A 204 5.75 16.11 22.28
N LYS A 205 6.03 14.94 21.69
CA LYS A 205 6.13 13.68 22.42
C LYS A 205 7.56 13.16 22.32
N PRO A 206 8.22 12.87 23.47
CA PRO A 206 9.66 12.69 23.51
C PRO A 206 10.07 11.46 22.70
N GLU A 207 11.19 11.60 21.98
CA GLU A 207 11.92 10.45 21.46
C GLU A 207 12.31 9.51 22.61
N PRO A 208 12.37 8.20 22.36
CA PRO A 208 12.44 7.58 21.04
C PRO A 208 11.14 6.90 20.59
N TYR A 209 10.71 7.21 19.36
CA TYR A 209 9.52 6.61 18.71
C TYR A 209 8.31 6.41 19.64
N PRO A 210 7.80 7.49 20.27
CA PRO A 210 6.66 7.36 21.15
C PRO A 210 5.47 6.79 20.39
N TYR A 211 4.75 5.87 21.04
CA TYR A 211 3.46 5.31 20.62
C TYR A 211 3.53 4.28 19.51
N ALA A 212 4.22 3.15 19.73
CA ALA A 212 4.12 2.00 18.82
C ALA A 212 4.35 2.37 17.34
N GLY A 213 5.26 3.33 17.09
CA GLY A 213 5.59 3.91 15.79
C GLY A 213 4.44 4.58 15.01
N LEU A 214 3.34 4.95 15.67
CA LEU A 214 2.23 5.73 15.10
C LEU A 214 2.65 7.11 14.58
N ASN A 215 3.78 7.65 15.05
CA ASN A 215 4.38 8.88 14.52
C ASN A 215 5.31 8.63 13.32
N GLY A 216 5.63 7.37 13.01
CA GLY A 216 6.57 6.94 11.98
C GLY A 216 5.93 6.76 10.60
N PRO A 217 6.75 6.53 9.55
CA PRO A 217 6.30 6.46 8.16
C PRO A 217 5.49 5.20 7.81
N LEU A 218 5.56 4.13 8.60
CA LEU A 218 4.83 2.89 8.34
C LEU A 218 3.48 2.87 9.07
N GLN A 219 3.49 2.76 10.41
CA GLN A 219 2.24 2.69 11.19
C GLN A 219 1.48 4.02 11.20
N GLY A 220 2.17 5.16 11.12
CA GLY A 220 1.55 6.48 11.02
C GLY A 220 0.93 6.82 9.67
N CYS A 221 0.91 5.88 8.71
CA CYS A 221 0.23 6.03 7.42
C CYS A 221 -1.10 5.28 7.32
N GLY A 222 -1.47 4.52 8.35
CA GLY A 222 -2.67 3.68 8.32
C GLY A 222 -3.90 4.27 9.02
N LEU A 223 -4.95 3.49 8.94
CA LEU A 223 -6.18 3.55 9.71
C LEU A 223 -6.10 2.47 10.80
N LEU A 224 -6.60 2.76 11.99
CA LEU A 224 -7.00 1.68 12.91
C LEU A 224 -8.40 1.24 12.50
N VAL A 225 -8.59 -0.04 12.21
CA VAL A 225 -9.89 -0.60 11.83
C VAL A 225 -10.27 -1.75 12.73
N ALA A 226 -11.57 -1.91 13.01
CA ALA A 226 -12.16 -3.13 13.53
C ALA A 226 -12.69 -3.96 12.37
N ILE A 227 -12.44 -5.27 12.37
CA ILE A 227 -13.03 -6.23 11.44
C ILE A 227 -14.05 -7.05 12.22
N TYR A 228 -15.28 -7.15 11.74
CA TYR A 228 -16.34 -7.91 12.40
C TYR A 228 -16.28 -9.40 12.05
N SER A 229 -16.63 -10.24 13.01
CA SER A 229 -16.75 -11.69 12.86
C SER A 229 -18.10 -12.06 12.25
N TYR A 230 -18.34 -11.59 11.02
CA TYR A 230 -19.57 -11.82 10.27
C TYR A 230 -19.26 -12.16 8.81
N ALA A 231 -19.86 -13.23 8.32
CA ALA A 231 -19.92 -13.58 6.91
C ALA A 231 -21.34 -14.08 6.62
N GLY A 232 -22.03 -13.39 5.72
CA GLY A 232 -23.40 -13.73 5.36
C GLY A 232 -24.04 -12.69 4.44
N PRO A 233 -25.38 -12.73 4.27
CA PRO A 233 -26.09 -11.76 3.47
C PRO A 233 -25.82 -10.30 3.91
N PRO A 234 -25.92 -9.32 3.00
CA PRO A 234 -25.71 -7.93 3.37
C PRO A 234 -26.60 -7.46 4.53
N LEU A 235 -25.98 -6.75 5.47
CA LEU A 235 -26.61 -6.16 6.65
C LEU A 235 -26.71 -4.64 6.49
N GLU A 236 -27.72 -4.06 7.13
CA GLU A 236 -27.80 -2.62 7.32
C GLU A 236 -26.73 -2.15 8.35
N PRO A 237 -26.23 -0.91 8.25
CA PRO A 237 -25.15 -0.41 9.12
C PRO A 237 -25.40 -0.58 10.63
N GLU A 238 -26.63 -0.41 11.09
CA GLU A 238 -27.00 -0.57 12.51
C GLU A 238 -26.89 -2.02 12.97
N GLN A 239 -27.11 -2.99 12.07
CA GLN A 239 -26.97 -4.42 12.34
C GLN A 239 -25.50 -4.85 12.34
N VAL A 240 -24.65 -4.15 11.59
CA VAL A 240 -23.19 -4.36 11.60
C VAL A 240 -22.59 -3.92 12.93
N ALA A 241 -23.01 -2.77 13.45
CA ALA A 241 -22.44 -2.17 14.66
C ALA A 241 -22.56 -3.06 15.92
N VAL A 242 -23.49 -4.01 15.94
CA VAL A 242 -23.70 -4.96 17.04
C VAL A 242 -23.00 -6.32 16.83
N GLN A 243 -22.36 -6.53 15.68
CA GLN A 243 -21.62 -7.77 15.42
C GLN A 243 -20.38 -7.87 16.32
N PRO A 244 -19.98 -9.08 16.72
CA PRO A 244 -18.73 -9.28 17.46
C PRO A 244 -17.54 -8.84 16.60
N VAL A 245 -16.56 -8.16 17.21
CA VAL A 245 -15.30 -7.82 16.55
C VAL A 245 -14.41 -9.07 16.50
N LEU A 246 -13.96 -9.43 15.30
CA LEU A 246 -12.97 -10.49 15.10
C LEU A 246 -11.59 -10.04 15.56
N CYS A 247 -11.16 -8.87 15.08
CA CYS A 247 -9.87 -8.27 15.45
C CYS A 247 -9.86 -6.78 15.13
N THR A 248 -8.97 -6.02 15.79
CA THR A 248 -8.57 -4.68 15.33
C THR A 248 -7.17 -4.72 14.72
N ARG A 249 -6.90 -3.88 13.72
CA ARG A 249 -5.60 -3.84 13.04
C ARG A 249 -5.31 -2.50 12.39
N LEU A 250 -4.03 -2.23 12.17
CA LEU A 250 -3.57 -1.12 11.35
C LEU A 250 -3.61 -1.50 9.87
N LEU A 251 -4.28 -0.69 9.07
CA LEU A 251 -4.50 -0.89 7.65
C LEU A 251 -4.09 0.36 6.87
N MET A 252 -3.27 0.21 5.83
CA MET A 252 -2.97 1.26 4.88
C MET A 252 -4.27 1.77 4.22
N HIS A 253 -4.45 3.09 4.13
CA HIS A 253 -5.75 3.68 3.81
C HIS A 253 -6.25 3.43 2.37
N GLU A 254 -5.42 2.87 1.51
CA GLU A 254 -5.57 2.80 0.07
C GLU A 254 -6.81 2.00 -0.31
N ASN A 255 -7.08 0.86 0.33
CA ASN A 255 -8.27 0.06 0.00
C ASN A 255 -9.60 0.79 0.29
N ILE A 256 -9.63 1.68 1.30
CA ILE A 256 -10.80 2.53 1.54
C ILE A 256 -10.79 3.70 0.56
N TYR A 257 -9.64 4.38 0.45
CA TYR A 257 -9.47 5.58 -0.36
C TYR A 257 -9.78 5.37 -1.83
N ASP A 258 -9.41 4.22 -2.38
CA ASP A 258 -9.65 3.87 -3.79
C ASP A 258 -11.02 3.21 -4.02
N GLY A 259 -11.80 3.00 -2.93
CA GLY A 259 -13.16 2.44 -3.00
C GLY A 259 -13.23 0.93 -3.20
N THR A 260 -12.14 0.21 -2.95
CA THR A 260 -12.13 -1.27 -2.97
C THR A 260 -13.10 -1.84 -1.93
N PHE A 261 -13.18 -1.20 -0.76
CA PHE A 261 -14.17 -1.51 0.27
C PHE A 261 -15.15 -0.33 0.40
N PRO A 262 -16.35 -0.42 -0.19
CA PRO A 262 -17.29 0.70 -0.20
C PRO A 262 -17.80 0.99 1.21
N ILE A 263 -17.99 2.27 1.51
CA ILE A 263 -18.56 2.73 2.78
C ILE A 263 -20.08 2.66 2.68
N ILE A 264 -20.71 1.95 3.62
CA ILE A 264 -22.16 1.70 3.63
C ILE A 264 -22.90 2.48 4.72
N GLY A 265 -22.18 3.06 5.68
CA GLY A 265 -22.78 3.81 6.76
C GLY A 265 -21.74 4.36 7.73
N ASN A 266 -22.20 4.99 8.80
CA ASN A 266 -21.34 5.54 9.84
C ASN A 266 -21.96 5.30 11.22
N ALA A 267 -21.14 4.88 12.17
CA ALA A 267 -21.49 4.76 13.58
C ALA A 267 -20.40 5.43 14.43
N ALA A 268 -20.80 6.16 15.47
CA ALA A 268 -19.85 6.84 16.35
C ALA A 268 -18.81 5.85 16.91
N VAL A 269 -17.56 6.30 17.01
CA VAL A 269 -16.48 5.52 17.65
C VAL A 269 -16.53 5.76 19.15
N LEU A 270 -16.62 4.68 19.92
CA LEU A 270 -16.62 4.71 21.37
C LEU A 270 -15.19 4.48 21.92
N PRO A 271 -14.83 5.09 23.05
CA PRO A 271 -13.51 4.90 23.69
C PRO A 271 -13.13 3.43 23.89
N GLU A 272 -14.09 2.58 24.27
CA GLU A 272 -13.91 1.15 24.49
C GLU A 272 -13.63 0.33 23.22
N GLU A 273 -13.94 0.87 22.03
CA GLU A 273 -13.62 0.21 20.76
C GLU A 273 -12.12 0.35 20.40
N LEU A 274 -11.41 1.30 21.02
CA LEU A 274 -10.00 1.55 20.75
C LEU A 274 -9.10 0.51 21.43
N ASP A 275 -8.93 -0.62 20.76
CA ASP A 275 -7.92 -1.61 21.08
C ASP A 275 -6.87 -1.67 19.97
N PHE A 276 -5.61 -1.36 20.30
CA PHE A 276 -4.52 -1.36 19.33
C PHE A 276 -3.79 -2.72 19.31
N PRO A 277 -3.17 -3.10 18.19
CA PRO A 277 -2.25 -4.23 18.17
C PRO A 277 -1.15 -4.09 19.22
N GLU A 278 -0.78 -5.21 19.84
CA GLU A 278 0.28 -5.30 20.85
C GLU A 278 1.55 -5.88 20.25
N GLY A 279 2.72 -5.45 20.73
CA GLY A 279 3.98 -6.05 20.34
C GLY A 279 5.17 -5.59 21.16
N VAL A 280 6.34 -6.14 20.85
CA VAL A 280 7.62 -5.73 21.45
C VAL A 280 8.47 -5.05 20.38
N GLY A 281 8.92 -3.84 20.68
CA GLY A 281 9.83 -3.07 19.83
C GLY A 281 11.21 -2.94 20.43
N ALA A 282 12.21 -2.79 19.57
CA ALA A 282 13.57 -2.46 19.95
C ALA A 282 13.90 -1.02 19.55
N TRP A 283 14.66 -0.33 20.38
CA TRP A 283 15.22 0.98 20.10
C TRP A 283 16.73 1.00 20.29
N HIS A 284 17.41 1.75 19.43
CA HIS A 284 18.85 1.92 19.42
C HIS A 284 19.18 3.40 19.69
N PRO A 285 19.71 3.75 20.89
CA PRO A 285 20.04 5.14 21.24
C PRO A 285 21.25 5.71 20.49
N GLY A 286 21.98 4.88 19.75
CA GLY A 286 23.23 5.26 19.07
C GLY A 286 24.49 5.06 19.92
N ASP A 287 24.36 4.62 21.17
CA ASP A 287 25.46 4.29 22.08
C ASP A 287 25.83 2.79 22.08
N LYS A 288 25.38 2.05 21.05
CA LYS A 288 25.49 0.59 20.89
C LYS A 288 24.69 -0.23 21.91
N THR A 289 23.86 0.40 22.73
CA THR A 289 22.87 -0.33 23.53
C THR A 289 21.59 -0.57 22.73
N VAL A 290 20.77 -1.50 23.22
CA VAL A 290 19.42 -1.77 22.70
C VAL A 290 18.47 -1.74 23.88
N GLU A 291 17.38 -1.01 23.72
CA GLU A 291 16.29 -0.96 24.70
C GLU A 291 15.05 -1.61 24.12
N TYR A 292 14.32 -2.36 24.95
CA TYR A 292 13.11 -3.05 24.54
C TYR A 292 11.88 -2.46 25.21
N TYR A 293 10.79 -2.48 24.47
CA TYR A 293 9.55 -1.85 24.90
C TYR A 293 8.34 -2.68 24.52
N PHE A 294 7.40 -2.80 25.45
CA PHE A 294 6.04 -3.17 25.13
C PHE A 294 5.32 -1.98 24.50
N LEU A 295 4.63 -2.24 23.39
CA LEU A 295 3.97 -1.27 22.54
C LEU A 295 2.50 -1.62 22.40
N LYS A 296 1.62 -0.61 22.55
CA LYS A 296 0.19 -0.73 22.23
C LYS A 296 -0.37 0.65 21.93
N GLY A 297 -0.51 1.02 20.66
CA GLY A 297 -1.01 2.36 20.28
C GLY A 297 -0.27 3.49 20.97
N GLY A 298 -0.98 4.31 21.75
CA GLY A 298 -0.43 5.40 22.57
C GLY A 298 0.30 4.99 23.86
N LEU A 299 0.47 3.70 24.12
CA LEU A 299 1.18 3.15 25.29
C LEU A 299 2.58 2.64 24.89
N HIS A 300 3.56 2.96 25.74
CA HIS A 300 4.95 2.58 25.57
C HIS A 300 5.58 2.30 26.94
N VAL A 301 5.98 1.05 27.21
CA VAL A 301 6.54 0.65 28.51
C VAL A 301 7.88 -0.03 28.29
N ARG A 302 8.94 0.51 28.88
CA ARG A 302 10.27 -0.11 28.84
C ARG A 302 10.22 -1.45 29.58
N ILE A 303 10.75 -2.50 28.95
CA ILE A 303 10.83 -3.84 29.51
C ILE A 303 12.28 -4.32 29.56
N SER A 304 12.58 -5.16 30.54
CA SER A 304 13.88 -5.80 30.69
C SER A 304 13.79 -7.23 30.17
N VAL A 305 14.17 -7.43 28.91
CA VAL A 305 14.22 -8.73 28.23
C VAL A 305 15.54 -8.87 27.47
N THR A 306 15.94 -10.10 27.20
CA THR A 306 17.04 -10.42 26.29
C THR A 306 16.62 -10.22 24.83
N GLU A 307 17.62 -10.13 23.95
CA GLU A 307 17.36 -10.03 22.49
C GLU A 307 16.61 -11.25 21.95
N GLU A 308 16.93 -12.44 22.45
CA GLU A 308 16.27 -13.68 22.04
C GLU A 308 14.79 -13.71 22.44
N GLU A 309 14.48 -13.31 23.68
CA GLU A 309 13.10 -13.18 24.15
C GLU A 309 12.32 -12.13 23.34
N ALA A 310 12.95 -11.00 23.03
CA ALA A 310 12.33 -9.95 22.23
C ALA A 310 12.03 -10.41 20.79
N ARG A 311 12.92 -11.20 20.17
CA ARG A 311 12.74 -11.73 18.80
C ARG A 311 11.59 -12.73 18.68
N GLN A 312 11.20 -13.37 19.78
CA GLN A 312 10.06 -14.30 19.80
C GLN A 312 8.71 -13.57 19.88
N ALA A 313 8.70 -12.33 20.37
CA ALA A 313 7.48 -11.54 20.48
C ALA A 313 7.09 -10.94 19.11
N PRO A 314 5.77 -10.90 18.79
CA PRO A 314 5.30 -10.22 17.59
C PRO A 314 5.70 -8.74 17.55
N ILE A 315 6.01 -8.25 16.35
CA ILE A 315 6.25 -6.84 16.06
C ILE A 315 4.96 -6.25 15.49
N ILE A 316 4.61 -5.03 15.90
CA ILE A 316 3.43 -4.34 15.36
C ILE A 316 3.70 -3.95 13.90
N GLY A 317 2.83 -4.39 13.00
CA GLY A 317 2.85 -4.00 11.59
C GLY A 317 1.66 -3.13 11.19
N CYS A 318 1.75 -2.54 9.99
CA CYS A 318 0.60 -1.98 9.27
C CYS A 318 0.37 -2.85 8.03
N ALA A 319 -0.86 -3.35 7.85
CA ALA A 319 -1.20 -4.18 6.71
C ALA A 319 -1.34 -3.30 5.45
N PHE A 320 -0.70 -3.70 4.35
CA PHE A 320 -0.82 -3.01 3.06
C PHE A 320 -2.17 -3.23 2.37
N GLY A 321 -2.98 -4.16 2.88
CA GLY A 321 -4.37 -4.31 2.48
C GLY A 321 -5.11 -5.38 3.27
N LEU A 322 -6.39 -5.55 2.95
CA LEU A 322 -7.20 -6.68 3.41
C LEU A 322 -7.39 -7.68 2.27
N ASN A 323 -7.19 -8.96 2.56
CA ASN A 323 -7.54 -10.05 1.65
C ASN A 323 -8.89 -10.64 2.09
N PRO A 324 -9.98 -10.46 1.31
CA PRO A 324 -11.30 -10.99 1.66
C PRO A 324 -11.31 -12.50 1.90
N GLU A 325 -10.57 -13.29 1.11
CA GLU A 325 -10.50 -14.75 1.25
C GLU A 325 -9.87 -15.15 2.59
N SER A 326 -8.78 -14.48 2.98
CA SER A 326 -8.14 -14.74 4.28
C SER A 326 -9.05 -14.34 5.45
N ILE A 327 -9.82 -13.27 5.32
CA ILE A 327 -10.79 -12.85 6.35
C ILE A 327 -11.91 -13.87 6.47
N LEU A 328 -12.50 -14.32 5.35
CA LEU A 328 -13.54 -15.34 5.35
C LEU A 328 -13.06 -16.63 6.02
N LYS A 329 -11.87 -17.11 5.65
CA LYS A 329 -11.25 -18.29 6.28
C LYS A 329 -11.07 -18.10 7.79
N ALA A 330 -10.63 -16.92 8.22
CA ALA A 330 -10.46 -16.62 9.64
C ALA A 330 -11.79 -16.61 10.41
N ILE A 331 -12.87 -16.06 9.82
CA ILE A 331 -14.24 -16.08 10.36
C ILE A 331 -14.74 -17.52 10.47
N GLN A 332 -14.43 -18.37 9.48
CA GLN A 332 -14.79 -19.79 9.44
C GLN A 332 -13.92 -20.67 10.36
N GLY A 333 -12.96 -20.10 11.09
CA GLY A 333 -12.14 -20.82 12.08
C GLY A 333 -10.86 -21.45 11.54
N ASP A 334 -10.39 -21.07 10.34
CA ASP A 334 -9.10 -21.54 9.84
C ASP A 334 -7.94 -20.98 10.68
N ALA A 335 -7.19 -21.88 11.32
CA ALA A 335 -6.14 -21.51 12.26
C ALA A 335 -4.98 -20.73 11.61
N SER A 336 -4.66 -21.02 10.33
CA SER A 336 -3.58 -20.33 9.62
C SER A 336 -3.97 -18.90 9.27
N ALA A 337 -5.19 -18.72 8.76
CA ALA A 337 -5.76 -17.42 8.46
C ALA A 337 -5.92 -16.57 9.73
N GLN A 338 -6.41 -17.17 10.82
CA GLN A 338 -6.47 -16.50 12.12
C GLN A 338 -5.09 -16.08 12.60
N ALA A 339 -4.10 -16.97 12.59
CA ALA A 339 -2.72 -16.63 12.99
C ALA A 339 -2.12 -15.50 12.15
N HIS A 340 -2.42 -15.44 10.84
CA HIS A 340 -1.98 -14.35 9.97
C HIS A 340 -2.69 -13.02 10.28
N LEU A 341 -4.02 -13.07 10.47
CA LEU A 341 -4.85 -11.89 10.75
C LEU A 341 -4.57 -11.30 12.14
N MET A 342 -4.30 -12.19 13.08
CA MET A 342 -4.13 -11.96 14.52
C MET A 342 -2.66 -12.11 14.93
N GLY A 343 -1.73 -11.84 14.02
CA GLY A 343 -0.28 -11.96 14.22
C GLY A 343 0.32 -10.88 15.14
N ASP A 344 -0.37 -10.54 16.23
CA ASP A 344 0.07 -9.59 17.25
C ASP A 344 0.06 -10.22 18.64
N LEU A 345 0.68 -9.55 19.61
CA LEU A 345 0.92 -10.13 20.93
C LEU A 345 -0.38 -10.45 21.70
N ARG A 346 -1.54 -9.85 21.36
CA ARG A 346 -2.83 -10.14 22.02
C ARG A 346 -3.25 -11.60 21.92
N TYR A 347 -2.83 -12.27 20.85
CA TYR A 347 -3.20 -13.64 20.54
C TYR A 347 -2.03 -14.62 20.74
N SER A 348 -0.90 -14.13 21.23
CA SER A 348 0.29 -14.93 21.51
C SER A 348 0.27 -15.51 22.92
N GLN A 349 0.82 -16.71 23.07
CA GLN A 349 1.06 -17.32 24.38
C GLN A 349 2.04 -16.49 25.25
N LEU A 350 2.83 -15.61 24.63
CA LEU A 350 3.79 -14.74 25.32
C LEU A 350 3.13 -13.54 26.02
N ARG A 351 1.87 -13.21 25.69
CA ARG A 351 1.20 -11.99 26.15
C ARG A 351 1.26 -11.82 27.67
N ALA A 352 0.89 -12.87 28.40
CA ALA A 352 0.80 -12.82 29.85
C ALA A 352 2.16 -12.56 30.50
N ALA A 353 3.23 -13.19 30.00
CA ALA A 353 4.58 -12.99 30.50
C ALA A 353 5.08 -11.56 30.24
N VAL A 354 4.86 -11.03 29.02
CA VAL A 354 5.27 -9.67 28.65
C VAL A 354 4.51 -8.62 29.47
N LEU A 355 3.19 -8.79 29.65
CA LEU A 355 2.39 -7.88 30.47
C LEU A 355 2.79 -7.94 31.95
N ALA A 356 3.14 -9.11 32.47
CA ALA A 356 3.62 -9.24 33.85
C ALA A 356 4.92 -8.45 34.08
N ILE A 357 5.86 -8.46 33.13
CA ILE A 357 7.09 -7.62 33.18
C ILE A 357 6.72 -6.13 33.24
N CYS A 358 5.67 -5.72 32.53
CA CYS A 358 5.17 -4.35 32.55
C CYS A 358 4.42 -4.01 33.85
N GLY A 359 4.08 -4.99 34.70
CA GLY A 359 3.16 -4.82 35.82
C GLY A 359 1.72 -4.52 35.36
N LEU A 360 1.28 -5.21 34.31
CA LEU A 360 -0.06 -5.14 33.72
C LEU A 360 -0.72 -6.54 33.73
N SER A 361 -2.05 -6.58 33.61
CA SER A 361 -2.82 -7.83 33.53
C SER A 361 -3.37 -8.05 32.10
N PRO A 362 -3.48 -9.31 31.61
CA PRO A 362 -4.12 -9.64 30.33
C PRO A 362 -5.58 -9.17 30.18
N ASP A 363 -6.29 -9.01 31.31
CA ASP A 363 -7.70 -8.59 31.33
C ASP A 363 -7.88 -7.07 31.26
N MET A 364 -6.78 -6.30 31.33
CA MET A 364 -6.85 -4.85 31.23
C MET A 364 -7.19 -4.42 29.80
N THR A 365 -8.15 -3.51 29.70
CA THR A 365 -8.42 -2.74 28.50
C THR A 365 -7.27 -1.79 28.18
N TYR A 366 -7.21 -1.28 26.94
CA TYR A 366 -6.23 -0.26 26.58
C TYR A 366 -6.32 1.00 27.47
N ALA A 367 -7.55 1.43 27.80
CA ALA A 367 -7.78 2.56 28.69
C ALA A 367 -7.16 2.34 30.08
N GLU A 368 -7.36 1.16 30.67
CA GLU A 368 -6.80 0.82 31.98
C GLU A 368 -5.27 0.72 31.96
N MET A 369 -4.70 0.15 30.88
CA MET A 369 -3.25 0.09 30.73
C MET A 369 -2.63 1.49 30.64
N VAL A 370 -3.23 2.39 29.85
CA VAL A 370 -2.79 3.79 29.75
C VAL A 370 -2.95 4.53 31.08
N ALA A 371 -4.05 4.32 31.79
CA ALA A 371 -4.24 4.92 33.12
C ALA A 371 -3.15 4.47 34.12
N ALA A 372 -2.71 3.21 34.02
CA ALA A 372 -1.70 2.64 34.91
C ALA A 372 -0.25 3.03 34.56
N LYS A 373 0.06 3.25 33.28
CA LYS A 373 1.45 3.43 32.81
C LYS A 373 1.73 4.75 32.10
N GLY A 374 0.69 5.56 31.89
CA GLY A 374 0.76 6.74 31.04
C GLY A 374 0.69 6.38 29.56
N GLY A 375 0.41 7.39 28.73
CA GLY A 375 0.20 7.22 27.30
C GLY A 375 -0.86 8.19 26.77
N ILE A 376 -1.40 7.90 25.59
CA ILE A 376 -2.51 8.65 25.00
C ILE A 376 -3.82 7.92 25.29
N SER A 377 -4.75 8.58 26.00
CA SER A 377 -6.05 7.97 26.29
C SER A 377 -6.90 7.78 25.02
N PRO A 378 -7.82 6.80 25.01
CA PRO A 378 -8.84 6.69 23.95
C PRO A 378 -9.55 8.02 23.66
N ASP A 379 -9.99 8.72 24.71
CA ASP A 379 -10.67 10.02 24.57
C ASP A 379 -9.80 11.05 23.87
N SER A 380 -8.50 11.11 24.18
CA SER A 380 -7.57 12.03 23.53
C SER A 380 -7.46 11.76 22.03
N PHE A 381 -7.47 10.49 21.61
CA PHE A 381 -7.48 10.13 20.19
C PHE A 381 -8.79 10.52 19.51
N ILE A 382 -9.93 10.26 20.15
CA ILE A 382 -11.26 10.55 19.61
C ILE A 382 -11.47 12.06 19.49
N GLU A 383 -11.19 12.83 20.54
CA GLU A 383 -11.28 14.29 20.54
C GLU A 383 -10.40 14.92 19.45
N ALA A 384 -9.16 14.44 19.29
CA ALA A 384 -8.27 14.92 18.25
C ALA A 384 -8.77 14.61 16.84
N SER A 385 -9.45 13.46 16.67
CA SER A 385 -10.05 13.06 15.40
C SER A 385 -11.28 13.89 15.02
N GLN A 386 -11.93 14.52 16.00
CA GLN A 386 -13.10 15.38 15.82
C GLN A 386 -12.75 16.86 15.58
N LYS A 387 -11.52 17.30 15.92
CA LYS A 387 -11.05 18.67 15.66
C LYS A 387 -10.81 18.85 14.16
N GLN A 388 -11.85 19.33 13.47
CA GLN A 388 -11.86 19.67 12.04
C GLN A 388 -11.24 21.03 11.77
#